data_AF-A0A822CAW9-F1
#
_entry.id   AF-A0A822CAW9-F1
#
_cell.length_a   1.000
_cell.length_b   1.000
_cell.length_c   1.000
_cell.angle_alpha   90.00
_cell.angle_beta   90.00
_cell.angle_gamma   90.00
#
_symmetry.space_group_name_H-M   'P 1'
#
loop_
_entity.id
_entity.type
_entity.pdbx_description
1 polymer ?
#
loop_
_entity_poly.entity_id
_entity_poly.type
_entity_poly.pdbx_seq_one_letter_code
_entity_poly.pdbx_strand_id
1 'polypeptide(L)'
;MSTWTPKPDPLPWDTIELIIGGIIPIGLIVIGTLGNILCIGILLSEAHQQTSTNVYLIFLCLMDTISLYQWNLSRAVQVFTNNKQTMWGSSLIMCKLSQFFPYYTLHTSAIFLTFVELDRACLLRSRWFKNKIARPRIALIISILILICFFAIDGFLFGLGFETSTYNNSTGTVQTKVSCF
;
A
#
# COMPACT_ATOMS: atom_id res chain seq x y z
N MET A 1 46.91 21.31 -3.72
CA MET A 1 45.87 22.37 -3.74
C MET A 1 44.55 21.69 -4.06
N SER A 2 43.71 21.46 -3.06
CA SER A 2 42.35 20.96 -3.25
C SER A 2 41.48 22.13 -3.68
N THR A 3 41.08 22.14 -4.94
CA THR A 3 40.18 23.12 -5.53
C THR A 3 38.81 22.98 -4.86
N TRP A 4 38.46 23.93 -4.00
CA TRP A 4 37.11 24.06 -3.45
C TRP A 4 36.20 24.57 -4.56
N THR A 5 35.50 23.68 -5.24
CA THR A 5 34.39 24.07 -6.11
C THR A 5 33.15 24.26 -5.22
N PRO A 6 32.56 25.47 -5.18
CA PRO A 6 31.28 25.67 -4.52
C PRO A 6 30.26 24.72 -5.16
N LYS A 7 29.62 23.90 -4.33
CA LYS A 7 28.50 23.07 -4.78
C LYS A 7 27.39 24.06 -5.20
N PRO A 8 26.89 24.02 -6.44
CA PRO A 8 25.87 24.97 -6.89
C PRO A 8 24.66 24.87 -5.96
N ASP A 9 24.10 26.03 -5.60
CA ASP A 9 22.91 26.09 -4.76
C ASP A 9 21.80 25.24 -5.40
N PRO A 10 21.14 24.36 -4.62
CA PRO A 10 20.08 23.53 -5.16
C PRO A 10 18.96 24.44 -5.66
N LEU A 11 18.46 24.14 -6.85
CA LEU A 11 17.38 24.92 -7.44
C LEU A 11 16.12 24.72 -6.58
N PRO A 12 15.20 25.70 -6.52
CA PRO A 12 14.06 25.64 -5.61
C PRO A 12 13.16 24.42 -5.83
N TRP A 13 13.11 23.88 -7.05
CA TRP A 13 12.38 22.64 -7.37
C TRP A 13 13.00 21.39 -6.75
N ASP A 14 14.33 21.29 -6.68
CA ASP A 14 15.01 20.13 -6.06
C ASP A 14 14.73 20.06 -4.55
N THR A 15 14.62 21.22 -3.91
CA THR A 15 14.32 21.33 -2.48
C THR A 15 12.87 20.92 -2.20
N ILE A 16 11.94 21.33 -3.07
CA ILE A 16 10.52 20.96 -2.97
C ILE A 16 10.32 19.46 -3.18
N GLU A 17 11.00 18.86 -4.16
CA GLU A 17 10.95 17.41 -4.42
C GLU A 17 11.49 16.59 -3.24
N LEU A 18 12.55 17.06 -2.58
CA LEU A 18 13.12 16.39 -1.41
C LEU A 18 12.18 16.46 -0.19
N ILE A 19 11.50 17.60 -0.01
CA ILE A 19 10.52 17.76 1.08
C ILE A 19 9.29 16.88 0.83
N ILE A 20 8.70 16.96 -0.37
CA ILE A 20 7.47 16.24 -0.72
C ILE A 20 7.73 14.72 -0.86
N GLY A 21 8.87 14.37 -1.41
CA GLY A 21 9.25 12.99 -1.73
C GLY A 21 10.02 12.27 -0.62
N GLY A 22 10.59 13.00 0.34
CA GLY A 22 11.36 12.43 1.45
C GLY A 22 10.70 12.64 2.81
N ILE A 23 10.56 13.90 3.24
CA ILE A 23 10.21 14.22 4.63
C ILE A 23 8.75 13.85 4.95
N ILE A 24 7.81 14.27 4.10
CA ILE A 24 6.38 13.99 4.26
C ILE A 24 6.08 12.49 4.33
N PRO A 25 6.55 11.65 3.38
CA PRO A 25 6.26 10.22 3.39
C PRO A 25 6.82 9.51 4.64
N ILE A 26 8.00 9.89 5.12
CA ILE A 26 8.58 9.33 6.34
C ILE A 26 7.72 9.70 7.57
N GLY A 27 7.29 10.95 7.68
CA GLY A 27 6.40 11.40 8.75
C GLY A 27 5.07 10.64 8.75
N LEU A 28 4.46 10.45 7.58
CA LEU A 28 3.23 9.66 7.42
C LEU A 28 3.44 8.20 7.81
N ILE A 29 4.59 7.59 7.52
CA ILE A 29 4.94 6.23 7.99
C ILE A 29 4.92 6.17 9.50
N VAL A 30 5.64 7.07 10.17
CA VAL A 30 5.72 7.03 11.63
C VAL A 30 4.33 7.23 12.26
N ILE A 31 3.60 8.26 11.84
CA ILE A 31 2.29 8.57 12.43
C ILE A 31 1.27 7.47 12.11
N GLY A 32 1.22 7.03 10.85
CA GLY A 32 0.26 6.01 10.41
C GLY A 32 0.52 4.64 11.00
N THR A 33 1.79 4.24 11.17
CA THR A 33 2.13 2.97 11.82
C THR A 33 1.79 2.99 13.30
N LEU A 34 2.13 4.07 14.01
CA LEU A 34 1.76 4.24 15.42
C LEU A 34 0.24 4.20 15.60
N GLY A 35 -0.50 4.92 14.75
CA GLY A 35 -1.97 4.95 14.80
C GLY A 35 -2.60 3.57 14.54
N ASN A 36 -2.15 2.87 13.49
CA ASN A 36 -2.70 1.57 13.13
C ASN A 36 -2.31 0.46 14.13
N ILE A 37 -1.08 0.45 14.64
CA ILE A 37 -0.64 -0.52 15.67
C ILE A 37 -1.42 -0.29 16.97
N LEU A 38 -1.59 0.98 17.38
CA LEU A 38 -2.39 1.32 18.56
C LEU A 38 -3.85 0.90 18.39
N CYS A 39 -4.43 1.12 17.22
CA CYS A 39 -5.79 0.68 16.89
C CYS A 39 -5.91 -0.85 17.00
N ILE A 40 -5.01 -1.61 16.38
CA ILE A 40 -4.97 -3.07 16.48
C ILE A 40 -4.83 -3.51 17.94
N GLY A 41 -3.95 -2.88 18.72
CA GLY A 41 -3.75 -3.18 20.14
C GLY A 41 -5.01 -2.95 20.98
N ILE A 42 -5.73 -1.85 20.74
CA ILE A 42 -7.00 -1.55 21.43
C ILE A 42 -8.08 -2.56 21.02
N LEU A 43 -8.17 -2.90 19.74
CA LEU A 43 -9.18 -3.82 19.21
C LEU A 43 -8.93 -5.28 19.63
N LEU A 44 -7.67 -5.66 19.86
CA LEU A 44 -7.30 -6.97 20.41
C LEU A 44 -7.50 -7.07 21.93
N SER A 45 -7.75 -5.97 22.65
CA SER A 45 -8.00 -6.03 24.09
C SER A 45 -9.21 -6.92 24.40
N GLU A 46 -9.11 -7.78 25.43
CA GLU A 46 -10.13 -8.79 25.79
C GLU A 46 -11.53 -8.20 26.00
N ALA A 47 -11.62 -6.92 26.34
CA ALA A 47 -12.89 -6.21 26.52
C ALA A 47 -13.65 -5.91 25.20
N HIS A 48 -13.01 -6.05 24.03
CA HIS A 48 -13.58 -5.67 22.73
C HIS A 48 -13.55 -6.80 21.67
N GLN A 49 -12.91 -7.94 21.88
CA GLN A 49 -12.77 -9.00 20.86
C GLN A 49 -14.08 -9.66 20.36
N GLN A 50 -15.25 -9.32 20.92
CA GLN A 50 -16.49 -10.05 20.65
C GLN A 50 -17.36 -9.49 19.51
N THR A 51 -16.99 -8.39 18.86
CA THR A 51 -17.83 -7.77 17.81
C THR A 51 -17.31 -8.03 16.40
N SER A 52 -18.23 -8.27 15.46
CA SER A 52 -17.94 -8.35 14.01
C SER A 52 -17.23 -7.10 13.50
N THR A 53 -17.62 -5.92 14.00
CA THR A 53 -17.04 -4.64 13.64
C THR A 53 -15.54 -4.58 13.90
N ASN A 54 -15.07 -5.13 15.02
CA ASN A 54 -13.66 -5.06 15.39
C ASN A 54 -12.78 -5.92 14.48
N VAL A 55 -13.31 -7.03 13.96
CA VAL A 55 -12.62 -7.85 12.95
C VAL A 55 -12.41 -7.04 11.67
N TYR A 56 -13.43 -6.36 11.16
CA TYR A 56 -13.30 -5.52 9.97
C TYR A 56 -12.31 -4.36 10.18
N LEU A 57 -12.32 -3.74 11.37
CA LEU A 57 -11.38 -2.67 11.71
C LEU A 57 -9.93 -3.17 11.78
N ILE A 58 -9.68 -4.40 12.27
CA ILE A 58 -8.33 -4.98 12.26
C ILE A 58 -7.84 -5.18 10.82
N PHE A 59 -8.67 -5.75 9.94
CA PHE A 59 -8.31 -5.91 8.53
C PHE A 59 -8.10 -4.56 7.83
N LEU A 60 -8.92 -3.56 8.14
CA LEU A 60 -8.75 -2.19 7.65
C LEU A 60 -7.38 -1.62 8.07
N CYS A 61 -7.03 -1.68 9.36
CA CYS A 61 -5.74 -1.19 9.84
C CYS A 61 -4.56 -1.94 9.21
N LEU A 62 -4.68 -3.26 8.98
CA LEU A 62 -3.66 -4.02 8.28
C LEU A 62 -3.49 -3.53 6.83
N MET A 63 -4.57 -3.38 6.08
CA MET A 63 -4.51 -2.89 4.68
C MET A 63 -3.98 -1.46 4.61
N ASP A 64 -4.37 -0.59 5.53
CA ASP A 64 -3.85 0.78 5.61
C ASP A 64 -2.35 0.80 5.91
N THR A 65 -1.84 -0.04 6.82
CA THR A 65 -0.38 -0.13 7.03
C THR A 65 0.35 -0.58 5.77
N ILE A 66 -0.16 -1.60 5.07
CA ILE A 66 0.46 -2.11 3.84
C ILE A 66 0.47 -1.02 2.75
N SER A 67 -0.66 -0.35 2.53
CA SER A 67 -0.80 0.75 1.58
C SER A 67 0.21 1.88 1.88
N LEU A 68 0.31 2.24 3.16
CA LEU A 68 1.16 3.32 3.62
C LEU A 68 2.64 2.98 3.45
N TYR A 69 3.08 1.77 3.80
CA TYR A 69 4.44 1.33 3.51
C TYR A 69 4.72 1.30 2.00
N GLN A 70 3.83 0.75 1.20
CA GLN A 70 4.02 0.62 -0.24
C GLN A 70 4.20 1.97 -0.93
N TRP A 71 3.28 2.92 -0.69
CA TRP A 71 3.28 4.23 -1.33
C TRP A 71 4.49 5.07 -0.91
N ASN A 72 4.75 5.13 0.40
CA ASN A 72 5.80 5.99 0.94
C ASN A 72 7.20 5.40 0.69
N LEU A 73 7.37 4.08 0.73
CA LEU A 73 8.63 3.42 0.39
C LEU A 73 8.98 3.60 -1.08
N SER A 74 8.00 3.43 -1.99
CA SER A 74 8.21 3.63 -3.43
C SER A 74 8.70 5.06 -3.73
N ARG A 75 8.06 6.06 -3.11
CA ARG A 75 8.44 7.47 -3.26
C ARG A 75 9.80 7.79 -2.63
N ALA A 76 10.09 7.26 -1.44
CA ALA A 76 11.39 7.47 -0.79
C ALA A 76 12.54 6.89 -1.63
N VAL A 77 12.37 5.66 -2.16
CA VAL A 77 13.38 5.02 -3.02
C VAL A 77 13.66 5.83 -4.28
N GLN A 78 12.64 6.43 -4.90
CA GLN A 78 12.83 7.30 -6.08
C GLN A 78 13.71 8.51 -5.77
N VAL A 79 13.47 9.19 -4.65
CA VAL A 79 14.24 10.38 -4.23
C VAL A 79 15.67 10.00 -3.84
N PHE A 80 15.86 8.98 -3.00
CA PHE A 80 17.20 8.57 -2.54
C PHE A 80 18.09 8.04 -3.67
N THR A 81 17.49 7.48 -4.72
CA THR A 81 18.23 6.91 -5.85
C THR A 81 18.40 7.88 -7.02
N ASN A 82 18.01 9.16 -6.83
CA ASN A 82 18.23 10.22 -7.81
C ASN A 82 17.68 9.85 -9.21
N ASN A 83 16.53 9.17 -9.27
CA ASN A 83 15.93 8.61 -10.50
C ASN A 83 16.81 7.64 -11.33
N LYS A 84 17.97 7.18 -10.82
CA LYS A 84 18.96 6.41 -11.60
C LYS A 84 18.88 4.90 -11.45
N GLN A 85 18.25 4.38 -10.40
CA GLN A 85 17.90 2.96 -10.32
C GLN A 85 16.47 2.81 -9.84
N THR A 86 15.60 2.44 -10.76
CA THR A 86 14.36 1.78 -10.38
C THR A 86 14.78 0.39 -9.87
N MET A 87 14.85 0.16 -8.55
CA MET A 87 14.93 -1.23 -8.03
C MET A 87 13.78 -2.09 -8.61
N TRP A 88 12.69 -1.42 -8.95
CA TRP A 88 11.53 -1.91 -9.70
C TRP A 88 11.82 -2.33 -11.15
N GLY A 89 12.89 -1.83 -11.78
CA GLY A 89 13.31 -2.22 -13.13
C GLY A 89 14.18 -3.48 -13.18
N SER A 90 14.60 -3.99 -12.02
CA SER A 90 15.45 -5.18 -11.94
C SER A 90 14.68 -6.50 -12.02
N SER A 91 13.36 -6.49 -11.79
CA SER A 91 12.51 -7.68 -11.97
C SER A 91 11.08 -7.32 -12.37
N LEU A 92 10.54 -8.04 -13.36
CA LEU A 92 9.16 -7.90 -13.84
C LEU A 92 8.13 -8.12 -12.74
N ILE A 93 8.42 -9.02 -11.81
CA ILE A 93 7.54 -9.36 -10.70
C ILE A 93 7.39 -8.17 -9.75
N MET A 94 8.49 -7.52 -9.34
CA MET A 94 8.43 -6.33 -8.48
C MET A 94 7.68 -5.19 -9.17
N CYS A 95 7.92 -4.98 -10.47
CA CYS A 95 7.24 -3.95 -11.26
C CYS A 95 5.72 -4.18 -11.32
N LYS A 96 5.28 -5.40 -11.59
CA LYS A 96 3.85 -5.78 -11.58
C LYS A 96 3.23 -5.63 -10.18
N LEU A 97 3.93 -6.07 -9.14
CA LEU A 97 3.49 -5.90 -7.75
C LEU A 97 3.36 -4.41 -7.39
N SER A 98 4.29 -3.56 -7.86
CA SER A 98 4.25 -2.10 -7.64
C SER A 98 2.96 -1.47 -8.06
N GLN A 99 2.44 -1.92 -9.21
CA GLN A 99 1.28 -1.36 -9.85
C GLN A 99 0.02 -1.95 -9.23
N PHE A 100 0.00 -3.24 -8.96
CA PHE A 100 -1.14 -3.93 -8.37
C PHE A 100 -1.46 -3.50 -6.93
N PHE A 101 -0.46 -3.51 -6.05
CA PHE A 101 -0.68 -3.28 -4.61
C PHE A 101 -1.36 -1.95 -4.25
N PRO A 102 -1.02 -0.78 -4.83
CA PRO A 102 -1.67 0.47 -4.47
C PRO A 102 -3.16 0.47 -4.81
N TYR A 103 -3.57 -0.08 -5.96
CA TYR A 103 -5.00 -0.22 -6.30
C TYR A 103 -5.68 -1.22 -5.37
N TYR A 104 -5.09 -2.40 -5.20
CA TYR A 104 -5.65 -3.46 -4.36
C TYR A 104 -5.87 -3.00 -2.91
N THR A 105 -4.85 -2.40 -2.29
CA THR A 105 -4.92 -1.93 -0.90
C THR A 105 -5.90 -0.77 -0.74
N LEU A 106 -5.98 0.16 -1.70
CA LEU A 106 -6.92 1.27 -1.65
C LEU A 106 -8.37 0.81 -1.81
N HIS A 107 -8.65 -0.11 -2.74
CA HIS A 107 -9.99 -0.68 -2.92
C HIS A 107 -10.41 -1.53 -1.72
N THR A 108 -9.50 -2.35 -1.18
CA THR A 108 -9.79 -3.17 0.01
C THR A 108 -10.01 -2.33 1.26
N SER A 109 -9.23 -1.26 1.49
CA SER A 109 -9.49 -0.34 2.60
C SER A 109 -10.86 0.35 2.48
N ALA A 110 -11.22 0.84 1.29
CA ALA A 110 -12.51 1.48 1.06
C ALA A 110 -13.71 0.53 1.33
N ILE A 111 -13.62 -0.72 0.86
CA ILE A 111 -14.70 -1.68 1.09
C ILE A 111 -14.77 -2.09 2.57
N PHE A 112 -13.65 -2.25 3.29
CA PHE A 112 -13.71 -2.54 4.72
C PHE A 112 -14.36 -1.40 5.51
N LEU A 113 -14.07 -0.15 5.16
CA LEU A 113 -14.69 1.01 5.78
C LEU A 113 -16.22 1.02 5.57
N THR A 114 -16.68 0.76 4.34
CA THR A 114 -18.13 0.66 4.07
C THR A 114 -18.79 -0.51 4.79
N PHE A 115 -18.12 -1.66 4.93
CA PHE A 115 -18.64 -2.80 5.70
C PHE A 115 -18.72 -2.49 7.20
N VAL A 116 -17.78 -1.72 7.76
CA VAL A 116 -17.86 -1.26 9.15
C VAL A 116 -19.09 -0.38 9.35
N GLU A 117 -19.32 0.58 8.46
CA GLU A 117 -20.49 1.47 8.52
C GLU A 117 -21.80 0.69 8.36
N LEU A 118 -21.83 -0.26 7.41
CA LEU A 118 -22.98 -1.12 7.16
C LEU A 118 -23.27 -2.04 8.35
N ASP A 119 -22.26 -2.64 8.95
CA ASP A 119 -22.39 -3.47 10.15
C ASP A 119 -23.00 -2.65 11.30
N ARG A 120 -22.53 -1.42 11.52
CA ARG A 120 -23.12 -0.51 12.54
C ARG A 120 -24.55 -0.10 12.20
N ALA A 121 -24.85 0.24 10.95
CA ALA A 121 -26.20 0.60 10.52
C ALA A 121 -27.19 -0.58 10.68
N CYS A 122 -26.76 -1.79 10.34
CA CYS A 122 -27.56 -3.00 10.50
C CYS A 122 -27.78 -3.37 11.98
N LEU A 123 -26.76 -3.19 12.83
CA LEU A 123 -26.88 -3.38 14.28
C LEU A 123 -27.89 -2.41 14.91
N LEU A 124 -27.94 -1.15 14.45
CA LEU A 124 -28.90 -0.15 14.92
C LEU A 124 -30.33 -0.47 14.44
N ARG A 125 -30.49 -0.98 13.21
CA ARG A 125 -31.81 -1.20 12.61
C ARG A 125 -32.46 -2.52 13.00
N SER A 126 -31.71 -3.60 13.26
CA SER A 126 -32.30 -4.94 13.43
C SER A 126 -31.64 -5.78 14.52
N ARG A 127 -32.45 -6.16 15.54
CA ARG A 127 -32.08 -7.14 16.57
C ARG A 127 -31.76 -8.53 15.99
N TRP A 128 -32.29 -8.85 14.81
CA TRP A 128 -32.05 -10.14 14.15
C TRP A 128 -30.61 -10.25 13.63
N PHE A 129 -30.07 -9.14 13.12
CA PHE A 129 -28.69 -9.05 12.63
C PHE A 129 -27.67 -9.27 13.75
N LYS A 130 -27.96 -8.69 14.93
CA LYS A 130 -27.17 -8.85 16.16
C LYS A 130 -27.05 -10.31 16.60
N ASN A 131 -28.10 -11.12 16.45
CA ASN A 131 -28.08 -12.51 16.93
C ASN A 131 -27.47 -13.51 15.93
N LYS A 132 -27.53 -13.22 14.61
CA LYS A 132 -27.15 -14.19 13.57
C LYS A 132 -25.86 -13.84 12.83
N ILE A 133 -25.62 -12.56 12.53
CA ILE A 133 -24.52 -12.11 11.67
C ILE A 133 -23.39 -11.43 12.43
N ALA A 134 -23.64 -10.82 13.58
CA ALA A 134 -22.61 -10.14 14.39
C ALA A 134 -21.56 -11.07 15.03
N ARG A 135 -21.43 -12.31 14.54
CA ARG A 135 -20.43 -13.28 15.02
C ARG A 135 -19.07 -12.99 14.37
N PRO A 136 -17.98 -12.91 15.15
CA PRO A 136 -16.65 -12.59 14.62
C PRO A 136 -16.16 -13.61 13.57
N ARG A 137 -16.56 -14.88 13.69
CA ARG A 137 -16.22 -15.92 12.69
C ARG A 137 -16.83 -15.64 11.31
N ILE A 138 -18.05 -15.13 11.26
CA ILE A 138 -18.71 -14.80 9.98
C ILE A 138 -18.05 -13.57 9.37
N ALA A 139 -17.76 -12.55 10.19
CA ALA A 139 -17.04 -11.36 9.74
C ALA A 139 -15.66 -11.69 9.17
N LEU A 140 -14.95 -12.64 9.77
CA LEU A 140 -13.66 -13.13 9.25
C LEU A 140 -13.82 -13.80 7.88
N ILE A 141 -14.82 -14.69 7.72
CA ILE A 141 -15.09 -15.35 6.43
C ILE A 141 -15.44 -14.31 5.36
N ILE A 142 -16.31 -13.34 5.68
CA ILE A 142 -16.67 -12.24 4.76
C ILE A 142 -15.42 -11.44 4.37
N SER A 143 -14.57 -11.11 5.34
CA SER A 143 -13.32 -10.38 5.10
C SER A 143 -12.40 -11.14 4.15
N ILE A 144 -12.22 -12.45 4.37
CA ILE A 144 -11.41 -13.29 3.48
C ILE A 144 -12.01 -13.36 2.07
N LEU A 145 -13.33 -13.52 1.96
CA LEU A 145 -14.00 -13.55 0.66
C LEU A 145 -13.84 -12.23 -0.11
N ILE A 146 -13.94 -11.09 0.57
CA ILE A 146 -13.67 -9.77 -0.01
C ILE A 146 -12.23 -9.71 -0.52
N LEU A 147 -11.25 -10.11 0.28
CA LEU A 147 -9.84 -10.09 -0.11
C LEU A 147 -9.56 -10.94 -1.36
N ILE A 148 -10.15 -12.15 -1.43
CA ILE A 148 -10.02 -13.05 -2.59
C ILE A 148 -10.71 -12.46 -3.83
N CYS A 149 -11.91 -11.88 -3.67
CA CYS A 149 -12.66 -11.29 -4.76
C CYS A 149 -11.91 -10.11 -5.39
N PHE A 150 -11.43 -9.18 -4.57
CA PHE A 150 -10.61 -8.06 -5.06
C PHE A 150 -9.28 -8.53 -5.64
N PHE A 151 -8.65 -9.56 -5.05
CA PHE A 151 -7.44 -10.13 -5.62
C PHE A 151 -7.67 -10.71 -7.02
N ALA A 152 -8.83 -11.32 -7.27
CA ALA A 152 -9.20 -11.81 -8.60
C ALA A 152 -9.52 -10.69 -9.60
N ILE A 153 -10.24 -9.64 -9.15
CA ILE A 153 -10.60 -8.48 -9.98
C ILE A 153 -9.34 -7.69 -10.36
N ASP A 154 -8.57 -7.29 -9.35
CA ASP A 154 -7.34 -6.52 -9.53
C ASP A 154 -6.24 -7.39 -10.13
N GLY A 155 -6.35 -8.72 -9.99
CA GLY A 155 -5.45 -9.71 -10.58
C GLY A 155 -5.34 -9.59 -12.10
N PHE A 156 -6.37 -9.05 -12.76
CA PHE A 156 -6.32 -8.69 -14.17
C PHE A 156 -5.20 -7.69 -14.49
N LEU A 157 -4.87 -6.76 -13.59
CA LEU A 157 -3.78 -5.79 -13.78
C LEU A 157 -2.39 -6.44 -13.78
N PHE A 158 -2.18 -7.60 -13.14
CA PHE A 158 -0.91 -8.33 -13.23
C PHE A 158 -0.54 -8.74 -14.67
N GLY A 159 -1.54 -8.81 -15.57
CA GLY A 159 -1.34 -9.15 -16.98
C GLY A 159 -0.70 -8.03 -17.83
N LEU A 160 -0.67 -6.78 -17.36
CA LEU A 160 -0.34 -5.61 -18.20
C LEU A 160 1.16 -5.23 -18.27
N GLY A 161 2.04 -5.97 -17.58
CA GLY A 161 3.49 -5.70 -17.61
C GLY A 161 4.22 -6.46 -18.73
N PHE A 162 4.97 -5.74 -19.57
CA PHE A 162 5.76 -6.30 -20.68
C PHE A 162 7.28 -6.14 -20.44
N GLU A 163 8.05 -7.18 -20.76
CA GLU A 163 9.51 -7.11 -20.80
C GLU A 163 9.96 -6.78 -22.22
N THR A 164 10.79 -5.75 -22.40
CA THR A 164 11.41 -5.44 -23.70
C THR A 164 12.91 -5.68 -23.60
N SER A 165 13.42 -6.68 -24.33
CA SER A 165 14.86 -6.93 -24.44
C SER A 165 15.43 -6.13 -25.61
N THR A 166 16.33 -5.19 -25.35
CA THR A 166 17.03 -4.43 -26.41
C THR A 166 18.49 -4.91 -26.49
N TYR A 167 18.92 -5.32 -27.68
CA TYR A 167 20.32 -5.65 -27.93
C TYR A 167 21.14 -4.38 -28.13
N ASN A 168 22.10 -4.10 -27.25
CA ASN A 168 22.98 -2.96 -27.43
C ASN A 168 24.20 -3.35 -28.27
N ASN A 169 24.20 -2.91 -29.53
CA ASN A 169 25.28 -3.20 -30.49
C ASN A 169 26.64 -2.64 -30.05
N SER A 170 26.66 -1.62 -29.21
CA SER A 170 27.90 -0.96 -28.74
C SER A 170 28.61 -1.71 -27.62
N THR A 171 27.88 -2.48 -26.81
CA THR A 171 28.43 -3.20 -25.65
C THR A 171 28.37 -4.71 -25.79
N GLY A 172 27.69 -5.24 -26.82
CA GLY A 172 27.51 -6.68 -27.04
C GLY A 172 26.64 -7.35 -25.96
N THR A 173 25.93 -6.57 -25.15
CA THR A 173 25.11 -7.04 -24.03
C THR A 173 23.62 -6.86 -24.32
N VAL A 174 22.81 -7.86 -23.98
CA VAL A 174 21.35 -7.74 -23.96
C VAL A 174 20.95 -6.90 -22.75
N GLN A 175 20.32 -5.74 -22.97
CA GLN A 175 19.72 -4.94 -21.91
C GLN A 175 18.23 -5.24 -21.83
N THR A 176 17.79 -5.88 -20.75
CA THR A 176 16.38 -6.06 -20.43
C THR A 176 15.85 -4.79 -19.78
N LYS A 177 14.95 -4.08 -20.47
CA LYS A 177 14.17 -2.99 -19.90
C LYS A 177 12.76 -3.49 -19.60
N VAL A 178 12.39 -3.42 -18.32
CA VAL A 178 11.04 -3.71 -17.87
C VAL A 178 10.24 -2.40 -17.90
N SER A 179 9.16 -2.38 -18.67
CA SER A 179 8.24 -1.25 -18.72
C SER A 179 6.89 -1.72 -18.16
N CYS A 180 6.48 -1.13 -17.03
CA CYS A 180 5.11 -1.26 -16.53
C CYS A 180 4.33 0.00 -16.89
N PHE A 181 3.05 -0.19 -17.24
CA PHE A 181 2.14 0.89 -17.64
C PHE A 181 1.59 1.66 -16.44
#